data_AF-A0AA40C7X4-F1
#
_entry.id   AF-A0AA40C7X4-F1
#
_cell.length_a   1.000
_cell.length_b   1.000
_cell.length_c   1.000
_cell.angle_alpha   90.00
_cell.angle_beta   90.00
_cell.angle_gamma   90.00
#
_symmetry.space_group_name_H-M   'P 1'
#
loop_
_entity.id
_entity.type
_entity.pdbx_description
1 polymer ?
#
loop_
_entity_poly.entity_id
_entity_poly.type
_entity_poly.pdbx_seq_one_letter_code
_entity_poly.pdbx_strand_id
1 'polypeptide(L)'
;MPPPLPFHRHQSSLEGVIDFFTEPPLGTDQRTNAKRKFYHIVEYFEAANSSNSNHYSRPRLVHFTYDYALSEESRDNFLRAFFRAMALSIDGEEDIDFQDLRSPFFGFADYLLDNFFLPWKAG
;
A
#
# COMPACT_ATOMS: atom_id res chain seq x y z
N MET A 1 -21.03 36.04 -21.19
CA MET A 1 -20.79 35.05 -20.13
C MET A 1 -19.89 33.99 -20.75
N PRO A 2 -18.61 33.84 -20.35
CA PRO A 2 -17.73 32.86 -20.97
C PRO A 2 -18.01 31.46 -20.42
N PRO A 3 -17.79 30.39 -21.22
CA PRO A 3 -17.99 29.02 -20.75
C PRO A 3 -16.97 28.66 -19.66
N PRO A 4 -17.33 27.78 -18.71
CA PRO A 4 -16.38 27.31 -17.70
C PRO A 4 -15.25 26.53 -18.39
N LEU A 5 -14.01 26.87 -18.04
CA LEU A 5 -12.82 26.19 -18.53
C LEU A 5 -12.92 24.69 -18.19
N PRO A 6 -12.57 23.78 -19.11
CA PRO A 6 -12.52 22.37 -18.81
C PRO A 6 -11.45 22.19 -17.73
N PHE A 7 -11.91 21.89 -16.51
CA PHE A 7 -11.04 21.46 -15.44
C PHE A 7 -10.47 20.10 -15.87
N HIS A 8 -9.36 20.14 -16.60
CA HIS A 8 -8.30 19.13 -16.57
C HIS A 8 -7.76 19.10 -15.14
N ARG A 9 -8.63 18.77 -14.19
CA ARG A 9 -8.26 18.57 -12.81
C ARG A 9 -7.60 17.22 -12.86
N HIS A 10 -6.29 17.23 -12.67
CA HIS A 10 -5.47 16.06 -12.44
C HIS A 10 -6.32 15.06 -11.63
N GLN A 11 -6.80 14.01 -12.29
CA GLN A 11 -6.70 12.73 -11.62
C GLN A 11 -5.26 12.74 -11.13
N SER A 12 -5.06 12.65 -9.82
CA SER A 12 -3.75 12.25 -9.30
C SER A 12 -3.57 10.83 -9.81
N SER A 13 -3.25 10.71 -11.09
CA SER A 13 -2.67 9.52 -11.64
C SER A 13 -1.42 9.33 -10.79
N LEU A 14 -1.25 8.10 -10.34
CA LEU A 14 -0.08 7.69 -9.57
C LEU A 14 1.23 8.04 -10.29
N GLU A 15 1.19 8.37 -11.59
CA GLU A 15 2.23 8.99 -12.41
C GLU A 15 3.04 10.11 -11.72
N GLY A 16 2.43 10.92 -10.84
CA GLY A 16 3.13 12.05 -10.21
C GLY A 16 3.91 11.75 -8.92
N VAL A 17 3.63 10.62 -8.27
CA VAL A 17 4.23 10.26 -6.96
C VAL A 17 5.13 9.04 -7.09
N ILE A 18 4.86 8.15 -8.05
CA ILE A 18 5.66 6.97 -8.32
C ILE A 18 5.58 6.72 -9.83
N ASP A 19 6.70 6.81 -10.53
CA ASP A 19 6.79 6.43 -11.93
C ASP A 19 6.78 4.89 -12.04
N PHE A 20 5.65 4.27 -11.65
CA PHE A 20 5.45 2.83 -11.57
C PHE A 20 5.72 2.11 -12.89
N PHE A 21 5.64 2.83 -14.00
CA PHE A 21 5.88 2.32 -15.34
C PHE A 21 7.36 2.28 -15.74
N THR A 22 8.27 2.87 -14.94
CA THR A 22 9.71 2.89 -15.25
C THR A 22 10.52 1.83 -14.53
N GLU A 23 9.99 1.24 -13.45
CA GLU A 23 10.70 0.16 -12.76
C GLU A 23 10.42 -1.19 -13.42
N PRO A 24 11.48 -1.95 -13.78
CA PRO A 24 11.30 -3.27 -14.38
C PRO A 24 10.51 -4.16 -13.42
N PRO A 25 9.63 -5.07 -13.88
CA PRO A 25 8.89 -5.99 -13.01
C PRO A 25 9.80 -6.70 -11.99
N LEU A 26 9.27 -7.03 -10.81
CA LEU A 26 10.07 -7.78 -9.84
C LEU A 26 10.46 -9.12 -10.44
N GLY A 27 11.70 -9.56 -10.19
CA GLY A 27 12.10 -10.92 -10.55
C GLY A 27 11.24 -11.96 -9.82
N THR A 28 11.06 -13.15 -10.39
CA THR A 28 10.22 -14.20 -9.79
C THR A 28 10.60 -14.51 -8.34
N ASP A 29 11.90 -14.60 -8.04
CA ASP A 29 12.40 -14.90 -6.71
C ASP A 29 12.19 -13.72 -5.74
N GLN A 30 12.51 -12.51 -6.20
CA GLN A 30 12.28 -11.27 -5.48
C GLN A 30 10.81 -11.10 -5.12
N ARG A 31 9.90 -11.33 -6.08
CA ARG A 31 8.45 -11.31 -5.86
C ARG A 31 8.01 -12.37 -4.85
N THR A 32 8.53 -13.58 -4.96
CA THR A 32 8.19 -14.67 -4.03
C THR A 32 8.62 -14.33 -2.60
N ASN A 33 9.82 -13.77 -2.44
CA ASN A 33 10.31 -13.31 -1.14
C ASN A 33 9.49 -12.13 -0.60
N ALA A 34 9.26 -11.11 -1.42
CA ALA A 34 8.44 -9.95 -1.10
C ALA A 34 7.05 -10.35 -0.59
N LYS A 35 6.40 -11.29 -1.29
CA LYS A 35 5.08 -11.82 -0.90
C LYS A 35 5.14 -12.51 0.46
N ARG A 36 6.13 -13.38 0.68
CA ARG A 36 6.30 -14.08 1.95
C ARG A 36 6.47 -13.09 3.11
N LYS A 37 7.37 -12.11 2.96
CA LYS A 37 7.61 -11.06 3.97
C LYS A 37 6.36 -10.22 4.20
N PHE A 38 5.67 -9.82 3.13
CA PHE A 38 4.43 -9.06 3.21
C PHE A 38 3.36 -9.79 4.03
N TYR A 39 3.05 -11.05 3.69
CA TYR A 39 2.05 -11.81 4.44
C TYR A 39 2.47 -12.03 5.89
N HIS A 40 3.75 -12.31 6.15
CA HIS A 40 4.24 -12.45 7.52
C HIS A 40 3.97 -11.20 8.38
N ILE A 41 4.21 -10.01 7.81
CA ILE A 41 3.93 -8.73 8.49
C ILE A 41 2.43 -8.52 8.70
N VAL A 42 1.63 -8.72 7.65
CA VAL A 42 0.18 -8.51 7.71
C VAL A 42 -0.47 -9.45 8.72
N GLU A 43 -0.11 -10.74 8.72
CA GLU A 43 -0.64 -11.74 9.65
C GLU A 43 -0.31 -11.40 11.11
N TYR A 44 0.91 -10.93 11.38
CA TYR A 44 1.28 -10.46 12.71
C TYR A 44 0.33 -9.35 13.20
N PHE A 45 0.12 -8.32 12.37
CA PHE A 45 -0.75 -7.20 12.74
C PHE A 45 -2.24 -7.58 12.75
N GLU A 46 -2.69 -8.49 11.90
CA GLU A 46 -4.06 -9.02 11.96
C GLU A 46 -4.32 -9.76 13.28
N ALA A 47 -3.41 -10.62 13.71
CA ALA A 47 -3.50 -11.33 14.98
C ALA A 47 -3.51 -10.34 16.17
N ALA A 48 -2.62 -9.34 16.13
CA ALA A 48 -2.53 -8.30 17.17
C ALA A 48 -3.72 -7.32 17.18
N ASN A 49 -4.43 -7.17 16.06
CA ASN A 49 -5.58 -6.26 15.91
C ASN A 49 -6.93 -6.93 16.21
N SER A 50 -6.94 -8.22 16.58
CA SER A 50 -8.14 -9.00 16.90
C SER A 50 -8.94 -8.47 18.11
N SER A 51 -8.37 -7.54 18.89
CA SER A 51 -8.91 -7.15 20.20
C SER A 51 -9.54 -5.76 20.28
N ASN A 52 -9.47 -4.92 19.26
CA ASN A 52 -9.88 -3.51 19.43
C ASN A 52 -10.49 -2.83 18.19
N SER A 53 -11.69 -2.29 18.43
CA SER A 53 -12.27 -1.05 17.89
C SER A 53 -13.45 -1.18 16.91
N ASN A 54 -14.43 -0.28 17.11
CA ASN A 54 -15.59 0.04 16.27
C ASN A 54 -15.23 0.60 14.87
N HIS A 55 -13.99 0.41 14.42
CA HIS A 55 -13.46 0.94 13.17
C HIS A 55 -13.07 -0.20 12.21
N TYR A 56 -12.88 0.15 10.93
CA TYR A 56 -12.39 -0.80 9.94
C TYR A 56 -11.01 -1.37 10.35
N SER A 57 -10.74 -2.61 9.95
CA SER A 57 -9.45 -3.26 10.26
C SER A 57 -8.38 -2.80 9.29
N ARG A 58 -7.44 -1.97 9.77
CA ARG A 58 -6.27 -1.50 9.00
C ARG A 58 -5.44 -2.63 8.41
N PRO A 59 -5.08 -3.70 9.17
CA PRO A 59 -4.32 -4.81 8.58
C PRO A 59 -5.08 -5.50 7.44
N ARG A 60 -6.39 -5.71 7.60
CA ARG A 60 -7.22 -6.29 6.52
C ARG A 60 -7.34 -5.38 5.30
N LEU A 61 -7.37 -4.06 5.49
CA LEU A 61 -7.36 -3.12 4.36
C LEU A 61 -6.08 -3.29 3.52
N VAL A 62 -4.92 -3.34 4.18
CA VAL A 62 -3.62 -3.56 3.51
C VAL A 62 -3.61 -4.91 2.80
N HIS A 63 -4.05 -5.98 3.49
CA HIS A 63 -4.16 -7.33 2.94
C HIS A 63 -5.02 -7.37 1.67
N PHE A 64 -6.25 -6.87 1.74
CA PHE A 64 -7.19 -6.92 0.64
C PHE A 64 -6.79 -6.01 -0.52
N THR A 65 -6.14 -4.88 -0.26
CA THR A 65 -5.62 -4.03 -1.35
C THR A 65 -4.58 -4.79 -2.19
N TYR A 66 -3.74 -5.62 -1.56
CA TYR A 66 -2.81 -6.48 -2.27
C TYR A 66 -3.50 -7.64 -3.02
N ASP A 67 -4.35 -8.40 -2.33
CA ASP A 67 -4.97 -9.62 -2.87
C ASP A 67 -5.85 -9.33 -4.10
N TYR A 68 -6.63 -8.25 -4.02
CA TYR A 68 -7.56 -7.84 -5.06
C TYR A 68 -6.94 -6.95 -6.14
N ALA A 69 -5.64 -6.64 -6.08
CA ALA A 69 -4.95 -6.01 -7.19
C ALA A 69 -5.02 -6.91 -8.45
N LEU A 70 -5.46 -6.33 -9.57
CA LEU A 70 -5.91 -7.08 -10.74
C LEU A 70 -4.77 -7.64 -11.61
N SER A 71 -3.63 -6.95 -11.68
CA SER A 71 -2.48 -7.35 -12.48
C SER A 71 -1.27 -7.68 -11.61
N GLU A 72 -0.37 -8.50 -12.14
CA GLU A 72 0.92 -8.78 -11.50
C GLU A 72 1.73 -7.49 -11.30
N GLU A 73 1.70 -6.60 -12.30
CA GLU A 73 2.32 -5.28 -12.23
C GLU A 73 1.75 -4.44 -11.07
N SER A 74 0.42 -4.37 -10.90
CA SER A 74 -0.19 -3.67 -9.77
C SER A 74 0.21 -4.27 -8.42
N ARG A 75 0.36 -5.60 -8.34
CA ARG A 75 0.85 -6.28 -7.13
C ARG A 75 2.30 -5.96 -6.84
N ASP A 76 3.17 -5.98 -7.84
CA ASP A 76 4.59 -5.63 -7.70
C ASP A 76 4.75 -4.18 -7.25
N ASN A 77 3.95 -3.28 -7.84
CA ASN A 77 3.90 -1.86 -7.49
C ASN A 77 3.41 -1.63 -6.06
N PHE A 78 2.37 -2.36 -5.65
CA PHE A 78 1.90 -2.32 -4.26
C PHE A 78 3.00 -2.79 -3.29
N LEU A 79 3.68 -3.90 -3.58
CA LEU A 79 4.77 -4.41 -2.74
C LEU A 79 5.88 -3.37 -2.60
N ARG A 80 6.31 -2.74 -3.71
CA ARG A 80 7.31 -1.66 -3.66
C ARG A 80 6.88 -0.50 -2.76
N ALA A 81 5.65 -0.02 -2.93
CA ALA A 81 5.14 1.08 -2.12
C ALA A 81 5.08 0.70 -0.63
N PHE A 82 4.63 -0.53 -0.34
CA PHE A 82 4.58 -1.07 1.01
C PHE A 82 5.97 -1.16 1.65
N PHE A 83 6.94 -1.82 1.00
CA PHE A 83 8.30 -1.97 1.53
C PHE A 83 9.01 -0.63 1.70
N ARG A 84 8.79 0.33 0.78
CA ARG A 84 9.27 1.72 0.94
C ARG A 84 8.67 2.38 2.18
N ALA A 85 7.36 2.29 2.38
CA ALA A 85 6.69 2.87 3.54
C ALA A 85 7.17 2.23 4.86
N MET A 86 7.52 0.95 4.82
CA MET A 86 8.06 0.21 5.96
C MET A 86 9.55 0.46 6.21
N ALA A 87 10.24 1.18 5.32
CA ALA A 87 11.70 1.32 5.31
C ALA A 87 12.44 -0.03 5.34
N LEU A 88 11.86 -1.05 4.69
CA LEU A 88 12.40 -2.40 4.58
C LEU A 88 12.88 -2.68 3.16
N SER A 89 13.90 -3.52 3.04
CA SER A 89 14.37 -4.03 1.76
C SER A 89 13.48 -5.18 1.28
N ILE A 90 13.15 -5.19 -0.01
CA ILE A 90 12.41 -6.30 -0.65
C ILE A 90 13.27 -7.58 -0.63
N ASP A 91 14.57 -7.44 -0.85
CA ASP A 91 15.53 -8.54 -0.96
C ASP A 91 16.31 -8.79 0.35
N GLY A 92 16.10 -7.97 1.37
CA GLY A 92 16.81 -8.09 2.65
C GLY A 92 16.32 -9.28 3.48
N GLU A 93 17.26 -9.96 4.14
CA GLU A 93 17.00 -10.97 5.18
C GLU A 93 17.06 -10.38 6.59
N GLU A 94 16.85 -9.06 6.71
CA GLU A 94 16.82 -8.38 8.00
C GLU A 94 15.69 -8.90 8.91
N ASP A 95 16.00 -8.99 10.21
CA ASP A 95 15.00 -9.34 11.22
C ASP A 95 14.00 -8.21 11.35
N ILE A 96 12.71 -8.56 11.45
CA ILE A 96 11.62 -7.59 11.44
C ILE A 96 11.24 -7.27 12.88
N ASP A 97 11.61 -6.06 13.34
CA ASP A 97 11.08 -5.54 14.59
C ASP A 97 9.65 -5.00 14.39
N PHE A 98 8.68 -5.80 14.80
CA PHE A 98 7.27 -5.46 14.67
C PHE A 98 6.81 -4.28 15.54
N GLN A 99 7.55 -3.92 16.60
CA GLN A 99 7.21 -2.73 17.40
C GLN A 99 7.52 -1.46 16.61
N ASP A 100 8.71 -1.40 16.01
CA ASP A 100 9.13 -0.29 15.17
C ASP A 100 8.29 -0.20 13.89
N LEU A 101 7.83 -1.35 13.38
CA LEU A 101 6.99 -1.42 12.19
C LEU A 101 5.53 -1.02 12.43
N ARG A 102 5.09 -0.94 13.69
CA ARG A 102 3.68 -0.68 14.02
C ARG A 102 3.19 0.66 13.50
N SER A 103 3.93 1.73 13.76
CA SER A 103 3.54 3.08 13.30
C SER A 103 3.53 3.23 11.78
N PRO A 104 4.59 2.84 11.04
CA PRO A 104 4.57 2.96 9.57
C PRO A 104 3.50 2.07 8.95
N PHE A 105 3.25 0.86 9.48
CA PHE A 105 2.19 -0.02 8.98
C PHE A 105 0.80 0.63 9.05
N PHE A 106 0.43 1.18 10.22
CA PHE A 106 -0.87 1.83 10.36
C PHE A 106 -0.95 3.15 9.58
N GLY A 107 0.15 3.90 9.47
CA GLY A 107 0.21 5.09 8.61
C GLY A 107 0.00 4.76 7.13
N PHE A 108 0.57 3.66 6.64
CA PHE A 108 0.34 3.19 5.28
C PHE A 108 -1.13 2.79 5.04
N ALA A 109 -1.77 2.12 6.02
CA ALA A 109 -3.19 1.78 5.93
C ALA A 109 -4.09 3.02 5.90
N ASP A 110 -3.81 4.02 6.75
CA ASP A 110 -4.53 5.30 6.74
C ASP A 110 -4.33 6.05 5.41
N TYR A 111 -3.10 6.05 4.86
CA TYR A 111 -2.82 6.60 3.53
C TYR A 111 -3.64 5.91 2.44
N LEU A 112 -3.72 4.57 2.45
CA LEU A 112 -4.56 3.83 1.49
C LEU A 112 -6.02 4.25 1.60
N LEU A 113 -6.55 4.31 2.81
CA LEU A 113 -7.94 4.71 3.06
C LEU A 113 -8.21 6.13 2.51
N ASP A 114 -7.38 7.09 2.90
CA ASP A 114 -7.58 8.51 2.59
C ASP A 114 -7.45 8.84 1.10
N ASN A 115 -6.60 8.10 0.36
CA ASN A 115 -6.30 8.41 -1.04
C ASN A 115 -7.10 7.56 -2.04
N PHE A 116 -7.52 6.34 -1.67
CA PHE A 116 -8.11 5.39 -2.63
C PHE A 116 -9.54 4.95 -2.28
N PHE A 117 -9.92 4.98 -1.00
CA PHE A 117 -11.20 4.39 -0.56
C PHE A 117 -12.19 5.41 -0.01
N LEU A 118 -11.73 6.58 0.43
CA LEU A 118 -12.63 7.67 0.80
C LEU A 118 -12.97 8.53 -0.43
N PRO A 119 -14.27 8.78 -0.70
CA PRO A 119 -14.65 9.78 -1.67
C PRO A 119 -14.08 11.13 -1.23
N TRP A 120 -13.41 11.84 -2.13
CA TRP A 120 -12.81 13.14 -1.83
C TRP A 120 -13.83 13.99 -1.08
N LYS A 121 -13.48 14.43 0.13
CA LYS A 121 -14.31 15.32 0.94
C LYS A 121 -14.69 16.50 0.06
N ALA A 122 -15.95 16.50 -0.41
CA ALA A 122 -16.55 17.62 -1.09
C ALA A 122 -16.58 18.75 -0.04
N GLY A 123 -15.60 19.65 -0.13
CA GLY A 123 -15.67 20.97 0.48
C GLY A 123 -16.55 21.87 -0.35
#